data_AF-A0A143PF23-F1
#
_entry.id   AF-A0A143PF23-F1
#
_cell.length_a   1.000
_cell.length_b   1.000
_cell.length_c   1.000
_cell.angle_alpha   90.00
_cell.angle_beta   90.00
_cell.angle_gamma   90.00
#
_symmetry.space_group_name_H-M   'P 1'
#
loop_
_entity.id
_entity.type
_entity.pdbx_description
1 polymer ?
#
loop_
_entity_poly.entity_id
_entity_poly.type
_entity_poly.pdbx_seq_one_letter_code
_entity_poly.pdbx_strand_id
1 'polypeptide(L)'
;MSQITPAGTPTLSSYILRSVAVADDVLERRPRVTTRARRIGVVVTALPVLFLLVDALVKVLGVAAATEAAAQLGWSEPLLLPLGVLELMCLALYLVPQTAVLGAILWTGYLGGAVATHVRIGNPMLSHALFPVYVGALLWLGLWLRDARLRALLPFTTRR
;
A
#
# COMPACT_ATOMS: atom_id res chain seq x y z
N MET A 1 61.47 29.07 2.68
CA MET A 1 61.38 27.65 2.26
C MET A 1 60.37 26.94 3.14
N SER A 2 59.15 26.76 2.64
CA SER A 2 58.06 26.08 3.37
C SER A 2 58.19 24.57 3.14
N GLN A 3 58.45 23.82 4.22
CA GLN A 3 58.53 22.36 4.22
C GLN A 3 57.12 21.79 4.01
N ILE A 4 56.89 21.15 2.86
CA ILE A 4 55.68 20.37 2.58
C ILE A 4 55.92 18.98 3.18
N THR A 5 55.37 18.71 4.35
CA THR A 5 55.38 17.37 4.96
C THR A 5 54.54 16.44 4.08
N PRO A 6 55.08 15.30 3.59
CA PRO A 6 54.31 14.38 2.77
C PRO A 6 53.24 13.69 3.63
N ALA A 7 51.98 13.82 3.23
CA ALA A 7 50.87 13.11 3.84
C ALA A 7 51.16 11.59 3.78
N GLY A 8 51.30 10.95 4.94
CA GLY A 8 51.57 9.52 5.04
C GLY A 8 50.53 8.71 4.26
N THR A 9 51.00 7.75 3.47
CA THR A 9 50.13 6.88 2.69
C THR A 9 49.20 6.11 3.63
N PRO A 10 47.88 6.13 3.41
CA PRO A 10 46.94 5.40 4.26
C PRO A 10 47.29 3.90 4.26
N THR A 11 47.45 3.33 5.46
CA THR A 11 47.79 1.91 5.63
C THR A 11 46.59 1.01 5.30
N LEU A 12 46.83 -0.26 4.99
CA LEU A 12 45.76 -1.25 4.77
C LEU A 12 44.74 -1.29 5.93
N SER A 13 45.20 -1.04 7.17
CA SER A 13 44.35 -0.94 8.36
C SER A 13 43.34 0.21 8.27
N SER A 14 43.75 1.39 7.77
CA SER A 14 42.84 2.53 7.65
C SER A 14 41.81 2.34 6.53
N TYR A 15 42.16 1.62 5.46
CA TYR A 15 41.20 1.23 4.42
C TYR A 15 40.15 0.25 4.94
N ILE A 16 40.56 -0.79 5.66
CA ILE A 16 39.65 -1.77 6.22
C ILE A 16 38.70 -1.10 7.22
N LEU A 17 39.22 -0.31 8.15
CA LEU A 17 38.40 0.40 9.14
C LEU A 17 37.39 1.36 8.48
N ARG A 18 37.80 2.05 7.40
CA ARG A 18 36.90 2.91 6.64
C ARG A 18 35.81 2.11 5.91
N SER A 19 36.16 0.97 5.32
CA SER A 19 35.20 0.12 4.62
C SER A 19 34.18 -0.51 5.57
N VAL A 20 34.61 -0.94 6.76
CA VAL A 20 33.73 -1.48 7.80
C VAL A 20 32.80 -0.39 8.33
N ALA A 21 33.31 0.81 8.63
CA ALA A 21 32.49 1.92 9.08
C ALA A 21 31.43 2.36 8.05
N VAL A 22 31.77 2.33 6.75
CA VAL A 22 30.82 2.60 5.67
C VAL A 22 29.78 1.48 5.56
N ALA A 23 30.20 0.22 5.67
CA ALA A 23 29.27 -0.91 5.65
C ALA A 23 28.29 -0.86 6.84
N ASP A 24 28.77 -0.54 8.04
CA ASP A 24 27.94 -0.38 9.24
C ASP A 24 26.97 0.80 9.09
N ASP A 25 27.40 1.96 8.61
CA ASP A 25 26.52 3.11 8.34
C ASP A 25 25.43 2.75 7.30
N VAL A 26 25.79 2.02 6.25
CA VAL A 26 24.83 1.54 5.23
C VAL A 26 23.84 0.53 5.81
N LEU A 27 24.28 -0.36 6.70
CA LEU A 27 23.42 -1.33 7.37
C LEU A 27 22.49 -0.67 8.40
N GLU A 28 22.98 0.34 9.11
CA GLU A 28 22.19 1.11 10.09
C GLU A 28 21.18 2.05 9.44
N ARG A 29 21.49 2.61 8.25
CA ARG A 29 20.61 3.51 7.50
C ARG A 29 19.35 2.87 6.90
N ARG A 30 19.12 1.57 7.09
CA ARG A 30 17.86 0.93 6.67
C ARG A 30 16.70 1.69 7.33
N PRO A 31 15.78 2.31 6.59
CA PRO A 31 14.70 3.06 7.20
C PRO A 31 13.85 2.10 8.05
N ARG A 32 13.82 2.33 9.37
CA ARG A 32 13.09 1.47 10.32
C ARG A 32 11.71 2.07 10.60
N VAL A 33 10.70 1.21 10.70
CA VAL A 33 9.37 1.57 11.22
C VAL A 33 9.36 1.30 12.71
N THR A 34 8.81 2.21 13.52
CA THR A 34 8.62 1.95 14.95
C THR A 34 7.59 0.84 15.15
N THR A 35 7.72 0.05 16.22
CA THR A 35 6.76 -1.01 16.54
C THR A 35 5.33 -0.49 16.71
N ARG A 36 5.18 0.74 17.25
CA ARG A 36 3.89 1.44 17.35
C ARG A 36 3.29 1.78 15.99
N ALA A 37 4.06 2.40 15.10
CA ALA A 37 3.57 2.76 13.76
C ALA A 37 3.17 1.52 12.95
N ARG A 38 3.93 0.43 13.06
CA ARG A 38 3.58 -0.85 12.44
C ARG A 38 2.27 -1.41 12.97
N ARG A 39 2.03 -1.40 14.29
CA ARG A 39 0.75 -1.87 14.87
C ARG A 39 -0.43 -1.01 14.43
N ILE A 40 -0.28 0.32 14.45
CA ILE A 40 -1.33 1.24 13.99
C ILE A 40 -1.65 0.96 12.52
N GLY A 41 -0.62 0.81 11.69
CA GLY A 41 -0.82 0.49 10.28
C GLY A 41 -1.53 -0.86 10.06
N VAL A 42 -1.27 -1.88 10.90
CA VAL A 42 -2.02 -3.15 10.86
C VAL A 42 -3.49 -2.93 11.24
N VAL A 43 -3.77 -2.20 12.32
CA VAL A 43 -5.15 -1.92 12.76
C VAL A 43 -5.93 -1.13 11.70
N VAL A 44 -5.31 -0.08 11.14
CA VAL A 44 -5.89 0.73 10.06
C VAL A 44 -6.17 -0.10 8.81
N THR A 45 -5.32 -1.08 8.51
CA THR A 45 -5.48 -1.95 7.34
C THR A 45 -6.47 -3.09 7.57
N ALA A 46 -6.64 -3.56 8.82
CA ALA A 46 -7.45 -4.74 9.12
C ALA A 46 -8.92 -4.56 8.72
N LEU A 47 -9.49 -3.39 9.00
CA LEU A 47 -10.89 -3.10 8.67
C LEU A 47 -11.17 -3.13 7.16
N PRO A 48 -10.47 -2.36 6.29
CA PRO A 48 -10.72 -2.41 4.85
C PRO A 48 -10.38 -3.78 4.25
N VAL A 49 -9.34 -4.47 4.72
CA VAL A 49 -9.01 -5.83 4.26
C VAL A 49 -10.15 -6.80 4.57
N LEU A 50 -10.69 -6.76 5.79
CA LEU A 50 -11.80 -7.64 6.17
C LEU A 50 -13.06 -7.33 5.34
N PHE A 51 -13.37 -6.04 5.17
CA PHE A 51 -14.48 -5.61 4.33
C PHE A 51 -14.35 -6.15 2.90
N LEU A 52 -13.20 -5.95 2.26
CA LEU A 52 -12.93 -6.41 0.89
C LEU A 52 -12.89 -7.93 0.77
N LEU A 53 -12.42 -8.63 1.79
CA LEU A 53 -12.46 -10.09 1.79
C LEU A 53 -13.90 -10.59 1.80
N VAL A 54 -14.76 -10.04 2.66
CA VAL A 54 -16.17 -10.40 2.70
C VAL A 54 -16.87 -10.04 1.40
N ASP A 55 -16.62 -8.83 0.87
CA ASP A 55 -17.17 -8.33 -0.39
C ASP A 55 -16.79 -9.22 -1.59
N ALA A 56 -15.52 -9.66 -1.66
CA ALA A 56 -15.07 -10.58 -2.69
C ALA A 56 -15.71 -11.98 -2.53
N LEU A 57 -15.80 -12.51 -1.30
CA LEU A 57 -16.39 -13.82 -1.04
C LEU A 57 -17.88 -13.86 -1.40
N VAL A 58 -18.66 -12.84 -1.06
CA VAL A 58 -20.09 -12.83 -1.42
C VAL A 58 -20.30 -12.81 -2.93
N LYS A 59 -19.41 -12.15 -3.69
CA LYS A 59 -19.43 -12.18 -5.17
C LYS A 59 -19.06 -13.55 -5.73
N VAL A 60 -17.98 -14.17 -5.23
CA VAL A 60 -17.52 -15.49 -5.71
C VAL A 60 -18.52 -16.59 -5.38
N LEU A 61 -19.15 -16.52 -4.21
CA LEU A 61 -20.15 -17.48 -3.76
C LEU A 61 -21.53 -17.24 -4.39
N GLY A 62 -21.74 -16.14 -5.13
CA GLY A 62 -23.02 -15.81 -5.75
C GLY A 62 -24.14 -15.61 -4.74
N VAL A 63 -23.84 -15.03 -3.57
CA VAL A 63 -24.85 -14.79 -2.53
C VAL A 63 -25.91 -13.81 -3.07
N ALA A 64 -27.19 -14.05 -2.76
CA ALA A 64 -28.31 -13.24 -3.25
C ALA A 64 -28.12 -11.73 -3.03
N ALA A 65 -27.57 -11.33 -1.88
CA ALA A 65 -27.24 -9.93 -1.60
C ALA A 65 -26.27 -9.31 -2.63
N ALA A 66 -25.31 -10.09 -3.13
CA ALA A 66 -24.36 -9.61 -4.14
C ALA A 66 -25.01 -9.51 -5.52
N THR A 67 -25.86 -10.48 -5.90
CA THR A 67 -26.56 -10.47 -7.20
C THR A 67 -27.60 -9.35 -7.26
N GLU A 68 -28.34 -9.11 -6.18
CA GLU A 68 -29.27 -7.99 -6.02
C GLU A 68 -28.54 -6.64 -6.11
N ALA A 69 -27.41 -6.49 -5.39
CA ALA A 69 -26.61 -5.27 -5.44
C ALA A 69 -26.04 -5.04 -6.85
N ALA A 70 -25.53 -6.07 -7.53
CA ALA A 70 -25.03 -5.97 -8.89
C ALA A 70 -26.13 -5.52 -9.87
N ALA A 71 -27.34 -6.07 -9.73
CA ALA A 71 -28.49 -5.69 -10.55
C ALA A 71 -28.89 -4.22 -10.34
N GLN A 72 -28.89 -3.73 -9.09
CA GLN A 72 -29.13 -2.31 -8.78
C GLN A 72 -28.09 -1.38 -9.40
N LEU A 73 -26.84 -1.85 -9.51
CA LEU A 73 -25.74 -1.14 -10.14
C LEU A 73 -25.73 -1.27 -11.68
N GLY A 74 -26.67 -2.03 -12.26
CA GLY A 74 -26.77 -2.25 -13.70
C GLY A 74 -25.76 -3.25 -14.26
N TRP A 75 -25.21 -4.13 -13.41
CA TRP A 75 -24.31 -5.21 -13.81
C TRP A 75 -25.07 -6.54 -13.94
N SER A 76 -24.65 -7.37 -14.89
CA SER A 76 -25.21 -8.71 -15.07
C SER A 76 -24.59 -9.72 -14.09
N GLU A 77 -25.40 -10.70 -13.68
CA GLU A 77 -24.99 -11.74 -12.73
C GLU A 77 -23.69 -12.50 -13.13
N PRO A 78 -23.47 -12.87 -14.40
CA PRO A 78 -22.25 -13.58 -14.80
C PRO A 78 -20.95 -12.79 -14.59
N LEU A 79 -21.04 -11.47 -14.40
CA LEU A 79 -19.87 -10.61 -14.14
C LEU A 79 -19.44 -10.63 -12.66
N LEU A 80 -20.27 -11.11 -11.74
CA LEU A 80 -19.92 -11.17 -10.32
C LEU A 80 -18.71 -12.07 -10.06
N LEU A 81 -18.67 -13.26 -10.66
CA LEU A 81 -17.58 -14.20 -10.45
C LEU A 81 -16.23 -13.62 -10.93
N PRO A 82 -16.10 -13.09 -12.16
CA PRO A 82 -14.88 -12.40 -12.59
C PRO A 82 -14.49 -11.23 -11.68
N LEU A 83 -15.45 -10.41 -11.24
CA LEU A 83 -15.18 -9.29 -10.33
C LEU A 83 -14.67 -9.77 -8.97
N GLY A 84 -15.30 -10.79 -8.38
CA GLY A 84 -14.87 -11.38 -7.12
C GLY A 84 -13.48 -12.01 -7.20
N VAL A 85 -13.16 -12.71 -8.30
CA VAL A 85 -11.82 -13.27 -8.53
C VAL A 85 -10.78 -12.17 -8.68
N LEU A 86 -11.08 -11.12 -9.45
CA LEU A 86 -10.19 -9.96 -9.59
C LEU A 86 -9.95 -9.28 -8.24
N GLU A 87 -11.00 -9.13 -7.43
CA GLU A 87 -10.93 -8.56 -6.10
C GLU A 87 -10.04 -9.39 -5.16
N LEU A 88 -10.19 -10.73 -5.15
CA LEU A 88 -9.31 -11.63 -4.40
C LEU A 88 -7.86 -11.57 -4.86
N MET A 89 -7.60 -11.45 -6.16
CA MET A 89 -6.25 -11.30 -6.71
C MET A 89 -5.60 -9.99 -6.22
N CYS A 90 -6.32 -8.87 -6.29
CA CYS A 90 -5.86 -7.58 -5.76
C CYS A 90 -5.59 -7.67 -4.25
N LEU A 91 -6.47 -8.33 -3.51
CA LEU A 91 -6.32 -8.53 -2.06
C LEU A 91 -5.08 -9.37 -1.72
N ALA A 92 -4.88 -10.48 -2.43
CA ALA A 92 -3.73 -11.35 -2.22
C ALA A 92 -2.41 -10.61 -2.48
N LEU A 93 -2.33 -9.83 -3.57
CA LEU A 93 -1.16 -9.01 -3.88
C LEU A 93 -0.92 -7.92 -2.83
N TYR A 94 -1.99 -7.35 -2.27
CA TYR A 94 -1.87 -6.34 -1.21
C TYR A 94 -1.40 -6.91 0.14
N LEU A 95 -1.80 -8.14 0.48
CA LEU A 95 -1.44 -8.79 1.74
C LEU A 95 0.01 -9.28 1.78
N VAL A 96 0.58 -9.67 0.64
CA VAL A 96 1.98 -10.10 0.56
C VAL A 96 2.90 -8.87 0.64
N PRO A 97 3.78 -8.76 1.65
CA PRO A 97 4.56 -7.55 1.90
C PRO A 97 5.51 -7.18 0.74
N GLN A 98 5.92 -8.16 -0.06
CA GLN A 98 6.78 -7.95 -1.23
C GLN A 98 6.04 -7.29 -2.40
N THR A 99 4.72 -7.47 -2.49
CA THR A 99 3.87 -6.97 -3.58
C THR A 99 2.85 -5.94 -3.11
N ALA A 100 2.85 -5.58 -1.82
CA ALA A 100 1.82 -4.76 -1.21
C ALA A 100 1.61 -3.40 -1.90
N VAL A 101 2.70 -2.78 -2.40
CA VAL A 101 2.63 -1.53 -3.19
C VAL A 101 1.92 -1.75 -4.53
N LEU A 102 2.24 -2.83 -5.24
CA LEU A 102 1.54 -3.20 -6.49
C LEU A 102 0.06 -3.48 -6.19
N GLY A 103 -0.25 -4.21 -5.13
CA GLY A 103 -1.62 -4.45 -4.68
C GLY A 103 -2.37 -3.14 -4.42
N ALA A 104 -1.75 -2.16 -3.74
CA ALA A 104 -2.35 -0.85 -3.48
C ALA A 104 -2.63 -0.04 -4.77
N ILE A 105 -1.74 -0.14 -5.76
CA ILE A 105 -1.94 0.46 -7.07
C ILE A 105 -3.13 -0.19 -7.79
N LEU A 106 -3.21 -1.52 -7.80
CA LEU A 106 -4.33 -2.24 -8.41
C LEU A 106 -5.67 -1.90 -7.71
N TRP A 107 -5.66 -1.80 -6.39
CA TRP A 107 -6.83 -1.35 -5.62
C TRP A 107 -7.29 0.05 -6.00
N THR A 108 -6.35 0.95 -6.30
CA THR A 108 -6.68 2.31 -6.73
C THR A 108 -7.45 2.29 -8.06
N GLY A 109 -7.05 1.43 -9.01
CA GLY A 109 -7.77 1.23 -10.26
C GLY A 109 -9.14 0.57 -10.07
N TYR A 110 -9.19 -0.52 -9.30
CA TYR A 110 -10.44 -1.25 -9.04
C TYR A 110 -11.48 -0.37 -8.34
N LEU A 111 -11.08 0.32 -7.25
CA LEU A 111 -11.96 1.21 -6.50
C LEU A 111 -12.35 2.44 -7.32
N GLY A 112 -11.47 2.96 -8.19
CA GLY A 112 -11.83 4.01 -9.15
C GLY A 112 -12.97 3.60 -10.08
N GLY A 113 -12.98 2.35 -10.54
CA GLY A 113 -14.10 1.79 -11.31
C GLY A 113 -15.40 1.70 -10.51
N ALA A 114 -15.32 1.36 -9.22
CA ALA A 114 -16.48 1.36 -8.32
C ALA A 114 -17.05 2.78 -8.12
N VAL A 115 -16.18 3.79 -7.92
CA VAL A 115 -16.59 5.20 -7.88
C VAL A 115 -17.32 5.57 -9.17
N ALA A 116 -16.72 5.29 -10.33
CA ALA A 116 -17.30 5.61 -11.63
C ALA A 116 -18.68 4.95 -11.84
N THR A 117 -18.85 3.71 -11.36
CA THR A 117 -20.13 2.99 -11.39
C THR A 117 -21.20 3.72 -10.59
N HIS A 118 -20.91 4.08 -9.33
CA HIS A 118 -21.87 4.78 -8.47
C HIS A 118 -22.20 6.18 -8.98
N VAL A 119 -21.20 6.91 -9.51
CA VAL A 119 -21.41 8.23 -10.12
C VAL A 119 -22.33 8.11 -11.35
N ARG A 120 -22.08 7.12 -12.23
CA ARG A 120 -22.85 6.90 -13.47
C ARG A 120 -24.35 6.71 -13.20
N ILE A 121 -24.71 5.98 -12.15
CA ILE A 121 -26.11 5.68 -11.81
C ILE A 121 -26.76 6.74 -10.91
N GLY A 122 -26.04 7.82 -10.58
CA GLY A 122 -26.57 8.93 -9.78
C GLY A 122 -26.72 8.62 -8.28
N ASN A 123 -25.99 7.63 -7.76
CA ASN A 123 -26.04 7.33 -6.33
C ASN A 123 -25.54 8.53 -5.49
N PRO A 124 -26.02 8.67 -4.23
CA PRO A 124 -25.53 9.71 -3.33
C PRO A 124 -24.00 9.72 -3.21
N MET A 125 -23.40 10.90 -3.41
CA MET A 125 -21.94 11.09 -3.48
C MET A 125 -21.24 10.61 -2.21
N LEU A 126 -21.67 11.12 -1.05
CA LEU A 126 -20.95 10.93 0.21
C LEU A 126 -21.02 9.48 0.74
N SER A 127 -22.13 8.79 0.52
CA SER A 127 -22.35 7.45 1.10
C SER A 127 -21.95 6.32 0.17
N HIS A 128 -22.21 6.42 -1.14
CA HIS A 128 -21.93 5.33 -2.08
C HIS A 128 -20.74 5.62 -2.96
N ALA A 129 -20.71 6.78 -3.62
CA ALA A 129 -19.65 7.06 -4.59
C ALA A 129 -18.29 7.30 -3.95
N LEU A 130 -18.23 7.94 -2.77
CA LEU A 130 -16.97 8.19 -2.05
C LEU A 130 -16.56 7.04 -1.12
N PHE A 131 -17.44 6.09 -0.86
CA PHE A 131 -17.10 4.96 0.01
C PHE A 131 -15.88 4.15 -0.49
N PRO A 132 -15.76 3.80 -1.79
CA PRO A 132 -14.54 3.19 -2.32
C PRO A 132 -13.28 4.05 -2.12
N VAL A 133 -13.41 5.39 -2.15
CA VAL A 133 -12.29 6.31 -1.91
C VAL A 133 -11.82 6.22 -0.45
N TYR A 134 -12.74 6.16 0.50
CA TYR A 134 -12.39 6.00 1.92
C TYR A 134 -11.66 4.68 2.18
N VAL A 135 -12.13 3.59 1.56
CA VAL A 135 -11.46 2.28 1.63
C VAL A 135 -10.06 2.34 1.04
N GLY A 136 -9.90 2.91 -0.16
CA GLY A 136 -8.60 3.08 -0.82
C GLY A 136 -7.63 3.92 0.03
N ALA A 137 -8.10 5.01 0.62
CA ALA A 137 -7.31 5.87 1.49
C ALA A 137 -6.81 5.11 2.73
N LEU A 138 -7.65 4.28 3.36
CA LEU A 138 -7.25 3.47 4.51
C LEU A 138 -6.21 2.39 4.12
N LEU A 139 -6.35 1.76 2.95
CA LEU A 139 -5.36 0.81 2.44
C LEU A 139 -3.99 1.48 2.22
N TRP A 140 -3.96 2.65 1.59
CA TRP A 140 -2.72 3.41 1.36
C TRP A 140 -2.12 3.92 2.67
N LEU A 141 -2.93 4.49 3.57
CA LEU A 141 -2.47 4.97 4.88
C LEU A 141 -1.89 3.83 5.72
N GLY A 142 -2.59 2.70 5.79
CA GLY A 142 -2.15 1.52 6.51
C GLY A 142 -0.83 0.97 5.95
N LEU A 143 -0.65 0.98 4.63
CA LEU A 143 0.61 0.59 3.98
C LEU A 143 1.75 1.59 4.27
N TRP A 144 1.48 2.89 4.14
CA TRP A 144 2.43 3.97 4.42
C TRP A 144 2.92 3.92 5.88
N LEU A 145 2.07 3.57 6.84
CA LEU A 145 2.47 3.39 8.24
C LEU A 145 3.34 2.14 8.48
N ARG A 146 3.21 1.10 7.65
CA ARG A 146 3.92 -0.19 7.80
C ARG A 146 5.23 -0.27 7.01
N ASP A 147 5.39 0.53 5.95
CA ASP A 147 6.56 0.48 5.07
C ASP A 147 7.39 1.78 5.14
N ALA A 148 8.61 1.67 5.68
CA ALA A 148 9.53 2.78 5.78
C ALA A 148 10.10 3.21 4.42
N ARG A 149 10.21 2.30 3.45
CA ARG A 149 10.69 2.58 2.10
C ARG A 149 9.65 3.40 1.34
N LEU A 150 8.37 3.04 1.49
CA LEU A 150 7.28 3.81 0.91
C LEU A 150 7.23 5.24 1.48
N ARG A 151 7.47 5.40 2.79
CA ARG A 151 7.60 6.72 3.43
C ARG A 151 8.76 7.55 2.91
N ALA A 152 9.87 6.90 2.54
CA ALA A 152 11.02 7.60 1.95
C ALA A 152 10.75 8.07 0.51
N LEU A 153 9.93 7.34 -0.25
CA LEU A 153 9.56 7.69 -1.63
C LEU A 153 8.44 8.74 -1.72
N LEU A 154 7.51 8.74 -0.76
CA LEU A 154 6.41 9.70 -0.66
C LEU A 154 6.52 10.53 0.62
N PRO A 155 7.51 11.44 0.72
CA PRO A 155 7.62 12.32 1.87
C PRO A 155 6.46 13.34 1.84
N PHE A 156 5.76 13.48 2.96
CA PHE A 156 4.96 14.70 3.18
C PHE A 156 5.95 15.85 3.28
N THR A 157 6.09 16.63 2.21
CA THR A 157 6.94 17.81 2.20
C THR A 157 6.35 18.84 3.13
N THR A 158 6.71 18.79 4.40
CA THR A 158 6.63 19.97 5.27
C THR A 158 7.85 20.81 4.95
N ARG A 159 7.76 21.65 3.91
CA ARG A 159 8.61 22.84 3.83
C ARG A 159 8.16 23.76 4.97
N ARG A 160 8.95 23.80 6.05
CA ARG A 160 8.98 24.98 6.93
C ARG A 160 10.01 25.95 6.37
#